data_AF-A0A2D9RYV6-F1
#
_entry.id   AF-A0A2D9RYV6-F1
#
_cell.length_a   1.000
_cell.length_b   1.000
_cell.length_c   1.000
_cell.angle_alpha   90.00
_cell.angle_beta   90.00
_cell.angle_gamma   90.00
#
_symmetry.space_group_name_H-M   'P 1'
#
loop_
_entity.id
_entity.type
_entity.pdbx_description
1 polymer ?
#
loop_
_entity_poly.entity_id
_entity_poly.type
_entity_poly.pdbx_seq_one_letter_code
_entity_poly.pdbx_strand_id
1 'polypeptide(L)'
;MFIPSILLRQLYTHGSLTQTEDGLQFMLKNRLKDAVLKQVDSIAINGEVIAPENVTLQVGPEQIMSMTELNESGEVPFELKQAITVYLNKTLPVSPEKHTIELVFRASPFGKLKFSVEDNVSAPNLAEGHIPRDPHDDYSPGIIEKRQKFFENFSGANIHHVGQYSIDPNTLRGNVEHFIGVAQVPIGVAGPVTIDGEYAKGDFLIPLATTEGTLVASYNRGMKLLNMSGGIKSTVVDDAMQRAPVFVFSDARGARDFVAWVNENIDKIREEAEATSSIAKLTYIDSFLSTKFAFLRFNYRTGDAAGQNMVGRATFAACGWILDHYEGIENFYLESNFATDKKASQINIMRTRGKRVIAEATIKREHLLSVMRVDPKQIDYHGRVAGVGSFLSGVNNTGLHSPNGITAMFIATGQDVANVSESSAGIMYSELTEDGDLYISLTIPSLIVATYGGGTGIGTQRECLELLGCYGRGKVYKFAEIVGAVALAGEISLASAISSSDWVSSHEQYGRNR
;
A
#
# COMPACT_ATOMS: atom_id res chain seq x y z
N MET A 1 17.25 -14.77 -16.72
CA MET A 1 16.94 -13.56 -15.93
C MET A 1 18.16 -13.27 -15.08
N PHE A 2 18.72 -12.06 -15.15
CA PHE A 2 19.82 -11.67 -14.27
C PHE A 2 19.28 -11.38 -12.87
N ILE A 3 19.90 -11.95 -11.82
CA ILE A 3 19.56 -11.67 -10.43
C ILE A 3 20.82 -11.13 -9.76
N PRO A 4 20.83 -9.86 -9.32
CA PRO A 4 21.94 -9.29 -8.57
C PRO A 4 22.36 -10.18 -7.40
N SER A 5 23.67 -10.34 -7.18
CA SER A 5 24.23 -11.21 -6.13
C SER A 5 23.72 -10.88 -4.73
N ILE A 6 23.44 -9.59 -4.47
CA ILE A 6 22.86 -9.12 -3.21
C ILE A 6 21.47 -9.71 -2.94
N LEU A 7 20.64 -9.88 -3.99
CA LEU A 7 19.30 -10.47 -3.87
C LEU A 7 19.36 -11.98 -3.67
N LEU A 8 20.37 -12.65 -4.23
CA LEU A 8 20.56 -14.08 -4.02
C LEU A 8 20.92 -14.41 -2.56
N ARG A 9 21.78 -13.61 -1.94
CA ARG A 9 22.11 -13.77 -0.50
C ARG A 9 20.89 -13.53 0.38
N GLN A 10 19.98 -12.67 -0.05
CA GLN A 10 18.68 -12.48 0.58
C GLN A 10 17.73 -13.67 0.37
N LEU A 11 18.14 -14.83 -0.15
CA LEU A 11 17.33 -16.04 -0.02
C LEU A 11 17.56 -16.71 1.34
N TYR A 12 18.75 -16.54 1.92
CA TYR A 12 19.04 -17.02 3.27
C TYR A 12 18.35 -16.13 4.32
N THR A 13 17.88 -16.73 5.42
CA THR A 13 17.40 -15.95 6.57
C THR A 13 18.51 -15.85 7.61
N HIS A 14 19.05 -14.64 7.77
CA HIS A 14 20.12 -14.40 8.74
C HIS A 14 19.68 -14.75 10.18
N GLY A 15 20.56 -15.39 10.94
CA GLY A 15 20.27 -15.90 12.27
C GLY A 15 19.41 -17.17 12.30
N SER A 16 19.22 -17.83 11.15
CA SER A 16 18.46 -19.09 11.09
C SER A 16 19.33 -20.33 11.30
N LEU A 17 20.68 -20.21 11.30
CA LEU A 17 21.57 -21.31 11.63
C LEU A 17 21.46 -21.63 13.13
N THR A 18 20.65 -22.64 13.46
CA THR A 18 20.38 -23.04 14.84
C THR A 18 20.69 -24.51 15.04
N GLN A 19 21.16 -24.87 16.23
CA GLN A 19 21.29 -26.26 16.64
C GLN A 19 19.91 -26.92 16.79
N THR A 20 19.79 -28.17 16.36
CA THR A 20 18.62 -29.04 16.60
C THR A 20 19.05 -30.24 17.46
N GLU A 21 18.09 -31.08 17.89
CA GLU A 21 18.41 -32.31 18.62
C GLU A 21 19.34 -33.24 17.81
N ASP A 22 19.12 -33.32 16.49
CA ASP A 22 19.81 -34.24 15.59
C ASP A 22 20.84 -33.57 14.65
N GLY A 23 21.19 -32.30 14.88
CA GLY A 23 22.18 -31.59 14.05
C GLY A 23 22.01 -30.07 13.99
N LEU A 24 21.87 -29.53 12.78
CA LEU A 24 21.71 -28.11 12.49
C LEU A 24 20.49 -27.89 11.60
N GLN A 25 19.93 -26.69 11.65
CA GLN A 25 18.99 -26.22 10.64
C GLN A 25 19.33 -24.81 10.18
N PHE A 26 18.86 -24.44 9.00
CA PHE A 26 18.76 -23.05 8.56
C PHE A 26 17.56 -22.86 7.64
N MET A 27 17.16 -21.61 7.38
CA MET A 27 15.96 -21.30 6.61
C MET A 27 16.26 -20.50 5.35
N LEU A 28 15.70 -20.98 4.24
CA LEU A 28 15.62 -20.27 2.97
C LEU A 28 14.24 -19.65 2.83
N LYS A 29 14.17 -18.38 2.42
CA LYS A 29 12.92 -17.69 2.12
C LYS A 29 12.99 -17.11 0.72
N ASN A 30 12.05 -17.46 -0.14
CA ASN A 30 12.01 -16.88 -1.47
C ASN A 30 11.63 -15.40 -1.38
N ARG A 31 12.56 -14.50 -1.75
CA ARG A 31 12.35 -13.04 -1.79
C ARG A 31 12.35 -12.49 -3.22
N LEU A 32 12.36 -13.37 -4.22
CA LEU A 32 12.48 -13.03 -5.63
C LEU A 32 11.11 -12.98 -6.31
N LYS A 33 10.66 -14.11 -6.86
CA LYS A 33 9.40 -14.30 -7.60
C LYS A 33 8.95 -15.74 -7.42
N ASP A 34 7.67 -16.02 -7.63
CA ASP A 34 7.14 -17.38 -7.67
C ASP A 34 8.02 -18.29 -8.52
N ALA A 35 8.44 -19.38 -7.90
CA ALA A 35 9.40 -20.30 -8.45
C ALA A 35 9.10 -21.73 -8.05
N VAL A 36 9.72 -22.66 -8.77
CA VAL A 36 9.73 -24.07 -8.45
C VAL A 36 11.18 -24.47 -8.25
N LEU A 37 11.50 -24.98 -7.07
CA LEU A 37 12.79 -25.58 -6.76
C LEU A 37 12.89 -26.92 -7.52
N LYS A 38 13.81 -26.96 -8.47
CA LYS A 38 14.01 -28.08 -9.40
C LYS A 38 15.06 -29.07 -8.89
N GLN A 39 16.09 -28.57 -8.23
CA GLN A 39 17.20 -29.39 -7.77
C GLN A 39 18.01 -28.62 -6.73
N VAL A 40 18.54 -29.30 -5.72
CA VAL A 40 19.67 -28.81 -4.92
C VAL A 40 20.93 -29.52 -5.42
N ASP A 41 21.89 -28.76 -5.93
CA ASP A 41 23.15 -29.29 -6.46
C ASP A 41 24.15 -29.57 -5.32
N SER A 42 24.28 -28.63 -4.36
CA SER A 42 25.21 -28.79 -3.22
C SER A 42 24.88 -27.84 -2.07
N ILE A 43 25.09 -28.32 -0.84
CA ILE A 43 25.14 -27.50 0.38
C ILE A 43 26.51 -27.72 1.03
N ALA A 44 27.22 -26.65 1.36
CA ALA A 44 28.51 -26.74 2.05
C ALA A 44 28.57 -25.81 3.26
N ILE A 45 29.24 -26.26 4.32
CA ILE A 45 29.57 -25.45 5.49
C ILE A 45 31.08 -25.39 5.64
N ASN A 46 31.65 -24.18 5.73
CA ASN A 46 33.10 -23.94 5.82
C ASN A 46 33.91 -24.64 4.71
N GLY A 47 33.33 -24.71 3.51
CA GLY A 47 33.93 -25.38 2.34
C GLY A 47 33.76 -26.91 2.31
N GLU A 48 33.18 -27.52 3.34
CA GLU A 48 32.92 -28.95 3.40
C GLU A 48 31.49 -29.26 2.90
N VAL A 49 31.38 -30.04 1.82
CA VAL A 49 30.10 -30.43 1.21
C VAL A 49 29.39 -31.45 2.09
N ILE A 50 28.12 -31.19 2.40
CA ILE A 50 27.26 -32.12 3.15
C ILE A 50 26.73 -33.19 2.21
N ALA A 51 26.85 -34.45 2.61
CA ALA A 51 26.33 -35.59 1.83
C ALA A 51 24.80 -35.50 1.68
N PRO A 52 24.21 -35.78 0.50
CA PRO A 52 22.77 -35.63 0.27
C PRO A 52 21.87 -36.39 1.24
N GLU A 53 22.29 -37.56 1.70
CA GLU A 53 21.61 -38.39 2.71
C GLU A 53 21.52 -37.72 4.10
N ASN A 54 22.36 -36.72 4.35
CA ASN A 54 22.38 -35.93 5.59
C ASN A 54 21.63 -34.61 5.46
N VAL A 55 20.87 -34.41 4.36
CA VAL A 55 20.10 -33.20 4.09
C VAL A 55 18.63 -33.52 3.95
N THR A 56 17.82 -32.92 4.82
CA THR A 56 16.36 -33.00 4.78
C THR A 56 15.78 -31.60 4.63
N LEU A 57 14.70 -31.45 3.89
CA LEU A 57 14.02 -30.19 3.65
C LEU A 57 12.57 -30.28 4.10
N GLN A 58 12.12 -29.29 4.86
CA GLN A 58 10.70 -29.08 5.16
C GLN A 58 10.15 -27.95 4.30
N VAL A 59 9.12 -28.29 3.52
CA VAL A 59 8.47 -27.41 2.55
C VAL A 59 7.02 -27.22 2.98
N GLY A 60 6.75 -26.17 3.75
CA GLY A 60 5.42 -26.01 4.35
C GLY A 60 5.18 -26.96 5.53
N PRO A 61 3.94 -27.03 6.05
CA PRO A 61 3.67 -27.59 7.38
C PRO A 61 3.87 -29.10 7.47
N GLU A 62 3.50 -29.86 6.43
CA GLU A 62 3.46 -31.34 6.49
C GLU A 62 4.44 -32.05 5.54
N GLN A 63 5.06 -31.33 4.61
CA GLN A 63 5.94 -31.94 3.62
C GLN A 63 7.40 -31.88 4.10
N ILE A 64 7.90 -33.04 4.51
CA ILE A 64 9.31 -33.27 4.82
C ILE A 64 9.85 -34.27 3.81
N MET A 65 11.00 -33.97 3.20
CA MET A 65 11.61 -34.83 2.20
C MET A 65 13.14 -34.73 2.23
N SER A 66 13.83 -35.80 1.86
CA SER A 66 15.28 -35.80 1.67
C SER A 66 15.69 -34.99 0.43
N MET A 67 16.95 -34.56 0.39
CA MET A 67 17.53 -33.92 -0.79
C MET A 67 17.45 -34.82 -2.04
N THR A 68 17.54 -36.14 -1.86
CA THR A 68 17.41 -37.13 -2.95
C THR A 68 16.00 -37.15 -3.51
N GLU A 69 14.97 -37.26 -2.67
CA GLU A 69 13.56 -37.24 -3.09
C GLU A 69 13.17 -35.91 -3.76
N LEU A 70 13.73 -34.79 -3.26
CA LEU A 70 13.54 -33.48 -3.90
C LEU A 70 14.13 -33.46 -5.30
N ASN A 71 15.34 -33.98 -5.47
CA ASN A 71 16.03 -34.01 -6.76
C ASN A 71 15.39 -35.00 -7.75
N GLU A 72 14.73 -36.05 -7.26
CA GLU A 72 13.97 -37.00 -8.08
C GLU A 72 12.61 -36.43 -8.51
N SER A 73 11.89 -35.77 -7.60
CA SER A 73 10.59 -35.16 -7.90
C SER A 73 10.73 -33.94 -8.82
N GLY A 74 11.71 -33.08 -8.56
CA GLY A 74 12.03 -31.90 -9.35
C GLY A 74 10.91 -30.85 -9.43
N GLU A 75 9.90 -30.92 -8.58
CA GLU A 75 8.71 -30.04 -8.63
C GLU A 75 8.30 -29.53 -7.25
N VAL A 76 9.27 -29.05 -6.46
CA VAL A 76 9.00 -28.51 -5.13
C VAL A 76 8.59 -27.04 -5.24
N PRO A 77 7.40 -26.64 -4.76
CA PRO A 77 7.00 -25.24 -4.73
C PRO A 77 8.00 -24.40 -3.93
N PHE A 78 8.43 -23.30 -4.50
CA PHE A 78 9.21 -22.26 -3.82
C PHE A 78 8.63 -20.92 -4.21
N GLU A 79 7.37 -20.69 -3.85
CA GLU A 79 6.59 -19.50 -4.18
C GLU A 79 7.13 -18.25 -3.48
N LEU A 80 6.78 -17.06 -3.95
CA LEU A 80 7.22 -15.81 -3.33
C LEU A 80 6.79 -15.76 -1.85
N LYS A 81 7.76 -15.45 -0.96
CA LYS A 81 7.65 -15.45 0.51
C LYS A 81 7.60 -16.84 1.17
N GLN A 82 7.55 -17.94 0.42
CA GLN A 82 7.59 -19.27 0.98
C GLN A 82 8.93 -19.52 1.67
N ALA A 83 8.89 -20.20 2.82
CA ALA A 83 10.06 -20.63 3.56
C ALA A 83 10.28 -22.14 3.37
N ILE A 84 11.55 -22.53 3.26
CA ILE A 84 12.03 -23.90 3.28
C ILE A 84 13.03 -23.99 4.44
N THR A 85 12.79 -24.91 5.36
CA THR A 85 13.72 -25.20 6.45
C THR A 85 14.61 -26.36 6.00
N VAL A 86 15.91 -26.18 6.06
CA VAL A 86 16.92 -27.19 5.71
C VAL A 86 17.48 -27.74 7.01
N TYR A 87 17.36 -29.04 7.20
CA TYR A 87 17.95 -29.79 8.30
C TYR A 87 19.20 -30.52 7.80
N LEU A 88 20.26 -30.43 8.59
CA LEU A 88 21.55 -31.05 8.32
C LEU A 88 21.89 -31.98 9.47
N ASN A 89 22.15 -33.26 9.17
CA ASN A 89 22.77 -34.19 10.13
C ASN A 89 24.28 -33.90 10.25
N LYS A 90 24.59 -32.74 10.84
CA LYS A 90 25.94 -32.26 11.15
C LYS A 90 25.87 -31.46 12.43
N THR A 91 26.83 -31.64 13.33
CA THR A 91 26.88 -30.90 14.60
C THR A 91 27.96 -29.83 14.53
N LEU A 92 27.62 -28.61 14.94
CA LEU A 92 28.55 -27.53 15.24
C LEU A 92 28.19 -26.94 16.61
N PRO A 93 29.17 -26.50 17.41
CA PRO A 93 28.90 -25.91 18.72
C PRO A 93 28.22 -24.54 18.57
N VAL A 94 27.33 -24.21 19.51
CA VAL A 94 26.80 -22.85 19.64
C VAL A 94 27.95 -21.90 19.94
N SER A 95 28.15 -20.90 19.08
CA SER A 95 29.31 -20.01 19.12
C SER A 95 29.01 -18.70 18.39
N PRO A 96 29.61 -17.57 18.78
CA PRO A 96 29.59 -16.34 17.98
C PRO A 96 30.47 -16.44 16.72
N GLU A 97 31.24 -17.51 16.55
CA GLU A 97 32.02 -17.77 15.34
C GLU A 97 31.13 -17.90 14.11
N LYS A 98 31.52 -17.22 13.03
CA LYS A 98 30.77 -17.25 11.77
C LYS A 98 31.21 -18.44 10.93
N HIS A 99 30.22 -19.17 10.45
CA HIS A 99 30.37 -20.25 9.49
C HIS A 99 29.93 -19.78 8.11
N THR A 100 30.72 -20.12 7.09
CA THR A 100 30.36 -19.86 5.69
C THR A 100 29.41 -20.95 5.21
N ILE A 101 28.24 -20.58 4.74
CA ILE A 101 27.23 -21.49 4.17
C ILE A 101 27.14 -21.22 2.67
N GLU A 102 27.45 -22.23 1.86
CA GLU A 102 27.34 -22.16 0.41
C GLU A 102 26.18 -23.02 -0.07
N LEU A 103 25.34 -22.44 -0.93
CA LEU A 103 24.21 -23.14 -1.53
C LEU A 103 24.26 -23.02 -3.05
N VAL A 104 24.12 -24.16 -3.72
CA VAL A 104 23.95 -24.25 -5.16
C VAL A 104 22.69 -25.05 -5.44
N PHE A 105 21.75 -24.46 -6.18
CA PHE A 105 20.47 -25.08 -6.50
C PHE A 105 19.93 -24.55 -7.83
N ARG A 106 18.91 -25.22 -8.38
CA ARG A 106 18.23 -24.83 -9.61
C ARG A 106 16.78 -24.53 -9.30
N ALA A 107 16.29 -23.39 -9.74
CA ALA A 107 14.88 -23.03 -9.61
C ALA A 107 14.36 -22.42 -10.92
N SER A 108 13.15 -22.77 -11.34
CA SER A 108 12.49 -22.14 -12.48
C SER A 108 11.68 -20.93 -11.99
N PRO A 109 11.75 -19.75 -12.64
CA PRO A 109 12.37 -19.47 -13.94
C PRO A 109 13.83 -18.97 -13.87
N PHE A 110 14.49 -19.07 -12.72
CA PHE A 110 15.79 -18.46 -12.46
C PHE A 110 17.00 -19.21 -13.07
N GLY A 111 16.87 -20.52 -13.31
CA GLY A 111 17.98 -21.38 -13.71
C GLY A 111 18.83 -21.80 -12.50
N LYS A 112 20.14 -21.91 -12.70
CA LYS A 112 21.10 -22.28 -11.65
C LYS A 112 21.46 -21.06 -10.81
N LEU A 113 21.28 -21.18 -9.50
CA LEU A 113 21.57 -20.15 -8.51
C LEU A 113 22.70 -20.64 -7.59
N LYS A 114 23.62 -19.71 -7.27
CA LYS A 114 24.71 -19.94 -6.32
C LYS A 114 24.88 -18.70 -5.45
N PHE A 115 24.94 -18.90 -4.14
CA PHE A 115 25.32 -17.85 -3.21
C PHE A 115 26.08 -18.42 -2.01
N SER A 116 26.77 -17.54 -1.29
CA SER A 116 27.46 -17.82 -0.04
C SER A 116 27.11 -16.73 0.98
N VAL A 117 26.87 -17.13 2.22
CA VAL A 117 26.53 -16.26 3.35
C VAL A 117 27.32 -16.68 4.59
N GLU A 118 27.45 -15.76 5.55
CA GLU A 118 28.01 -16.05 6.87
C GLU A 118 26.91 -15.99 7.92
N ASP A 119 26.88 -16.99 8.81
CA ASP A 119 26.00 -17.00 9.99
C ASP A 119 26.67 -17.70 11.16
N ASN A 120 26.26 -17.42 12.39
CA ASN A 120 26.79 -18.08 13.57
C ASN A 120 25.79 -19.12 14.09
N VAL A 121 26.28 -20.21 14.69
CA VAL A 121 25.40 -21.26 15.24
C VAL A 121 24.80 -20.75 16.53
N SER A 122 23.47 -20.63 16.55
CA SER A 122 22.70 -20.21 17.73
C SER A 122 22.04 -21.42 18.41
N ALA A 123 21.75 -21.28 19.71
CA ALA A 123 21.03 -22.30 20.46
C ALA A 123 19.62 -22.51 19.90
N PRO A 124 18.98 -23.69 20.11
CA PRO A 124 17.59 -23.89 19.76
C PRO A 124 16.75 -22.78 20.41
N ASN A 125 15.90 -22.13 19.62
CA ASN A 125 15.18 -20.92 20.02
C ASN A 125 14.06 -21.27 21.03
N LEU A 126 14.43 -21.52 22.29
CA LEU A 126 13.52 -21.70 23.45
C LEU A 126 13.04 -20.32 23.96
N ALA A 127 12.63 -19.44 23.05
CA ALA A 127 12.49 -18.03 23.34
C ALA A 127 11.22 -17.75 24.18
N GLU A 128 11.31 -18.00 25.49
CA GLU A 128 10.37 -17.52 26.48
C GLU A 128 10.26 -15.98 26.33
N GLY A 129 9.06 -15.49 26.03
CA GLY A 129 8.79 -14.05 25.91
C GLY A 129 8.68 -13.49 24.49
N HIS A 130 8.88 -14.29 23.43
CA HIS A 130 8.62 -13.84 22.05
C HIS A 130 7.20 -14.18 21.59
N ILE A 131 6.64 -13.32 20.72
CA ILE A 131 5.34 -13.57 20.08
C ILE A 131 5.42 -14.89 19.29
N PRO A 132 4.54 -15.88 19.55
CA PRO A 132 4.56 -17.16 18.85
C PRO A 132 4.44 -16.99 17.33
N ARG A 133 5.25 -17.73 16.58
CA ARG A 133 5.22 -17.79 15.11
C ARG A 133 5.36 -19.22 14.62
N ASP A 134 4.78 -19.50 13.47
CA ASP A 134 4.99 -20.73 12.72
C ASP A 134 5.59 -20.40 11.34
N PRO A 135 6.82 -20.84 11.04
CA PRO A 135 7.49 -20.50 9.77
C PRO A 135 6.83 -21.15 8.54
N HIS A 136 5.99 -22.17 8.74
CA HIS A 136 5.38 -22.95 7.67
C HIS A 136 3.88 -22.69 7.54
N ASP A 137 3.17 -22.46 8.64
CA ASP A 137 1.77 -22.02 8.63
C ASP A 137 1.41 -21.04 9.76
N ASP A 138 1.84 -19.79 9.61
CA ASP A 138 1.60 -18.70 10.58
C ASP A 138 0.13 -18.21 10.66
N TYR A 139 -0.81 -18.90 10.01
CA TYR A 139 -2.25 -18.54 9.99
C TYR A 139 -3.16 -19.70 10.39
N SER A 140 -2.61 -20.83 10.85
CA SER A 140 -3.40 -21.93 11.41
C SER A 140 -4.13 -21.52 12.70
N PRO A 141 -5.29 -22.14 13.01
CA PRO A 141 -6.01 -21.86 14.26
C PRO A 141 -5.14 -22.03 15.51
N GLY A 142 -4.26 -23.05 15.52
CA GLY A 142 -3.39 -23.34 16.67
C GLY A 142 -2.36 -22.25 16.95
N ILE A 143 -1.70 -21.69 15.93
CA ILE A 143 -0.73 -20.61 16.15
C ILE A 143 -1.41 -19.26 16.42
N ILE A 144 -2.62 -19.04 15.91
CA ILE A 144 -3.46 -17.89 16.27
C ILE A 144 -3.85 -17.96 17.76
N GLU A 145 -4.35 -19.10 18.23
CA GLU A 145 -4.72 -19.30 19.64
C GLU A 145 -3.52 -19.15 20.58
N LYS A 146 -2.34 -19.67 20.19
CA LYS A 146 -1.08 -19.47 20.93
C LYS A 146 -0.74 -17.97 21.06
N ARG A 147 -0.89 -17.17 20.00
CA ARG A 147 -0.64 -15.72 20.04
C ARG A 147 -1.68 -14.98 20.88
N GLN A 148 -2.95 -15.37 20.79
CA GLN A 148 -4.02 -14.81 21.62
C GLN A 148 -3.72 -15.04 23.11
N LYS A 149 -3.46 -16.28 23.53
CA LYS A 149 -3.08 -16.62 24.92
C LYS A 149 -1.80 -15.90 25.35
N PHE A 150 -0.81 -15.80 24.47
CA PHE A 150 0.40 -15.03 24.74
C PHE A 150 0.07 -13.57 25.07
N PHE A 151 -0.79 -12.92 24.27
CA PHE A 151 -1.19 -11.54 24.49
C PHE A 151 -2.05 -11.36 25.75
N GLU A 152 -2.97 -12.28 26.03
CA GLU A 152 -3.78 -12.29 27.25
C GLU A 152 -2.90 -12.43 28.50
N ASN A 153 -1.97 -13.40 28.50
CA ASN A 153 -1.04 -13.60 29.61
C ASN A 153 -0.14 -12.39 29.84
N PHE A 154 0.34 -11.76 28.76
CA PHE A 154 1.18 -10.57 28.85
C PHE A 154 0.42 -9.35 29.38
N SER A 155 -0.83 -9.16 28.93
CA SER A 155 -1.65 -7.99 29.28
C SER A 155 -2.43 -8.12 30.58
N GLY A 156 -2.70 -9.35 31.05
CA GLY A 156 -3.61 -9.63 32.16
C GLY A 156 -5.09 -9.43 31.81
N ALA A 157 -5.44 -9.24 30.54
CA ALA A 157 -6.81 -9.05 30.04
C ALA A 157 -7.20 -10.16 29.05
N ASN A 158 -8.50 -10.32 28.81
CA ASN A 158 -9.03 -11.37 27.92
C ASN A 158 -9.45 -10.83 26.55
N ILE A 159 -9.27 -11.64 25.51
CA ILE A 159 -9.71 -11.39 24.14
C ILE A 159 -11.14 -11.91 23.98
N HIS A 160 -12.10 -10.98 23.86
CA HIS A 160 -13.50 -11.32 23.61
C HIS A 160 -13.92 -11.07 22.15
N HIS A 161 -13.86 -9.83 21.67
CA HIS A 161 -14.33 -9.48 20.32
C HIS A 161 -13.25 -9.51 19.25
N VAL A 162 -11.98 -9.28 19.61
CA VAL A 162 -10.87 -9.29 18.64
C VAL A 162 -10.79 -10.66 17.96
N GLY A 163 -10.87 -11.74 18.73
CA GLY A 163 -10.85 -13.12 18.22
C GLY A 163 -12.13 -13.57 17.52
N GLN A 164 -13.16 -12.73 17.40
CA GLN A 164 -14.42 -13.04 16.72
C GLN A 164 -14.42 -12.42 15.32
N TYR A 165 -14.19 -13.25 14.30
CA TYR A 165 -14.14 -12.84 12.91
C TYR A 165 -14.69 -13.93 12.00
N SER A 166 -15.25 -13.52 10.86
CA SER A 166 -15.78 -14.42 9.81
C SER A 166 -14.81 -14.67 8.66
N ILE A 167 -13.68 -13.95 8.63
CA ILE A 167 -12.70 -14.01 7.55
C ILE A 167 -11.78 -15.22 7.76
N ASP A 168 -11.51 -15.96 6.68
CA ASP A 168 -10.48 -17.02 6.70
C ASP A 168 -9.08 -16.40 6.91
N PRO A 169 -8.37 -16.70 8.00
CA PRO A 169 -7.04 -16.16 8.27
C PRO A 169 -6.02 -16.41 7.16
N ASN A 170 -6.17 -17.49 6.38
CA ASN A 170 -5.27 -17.79 5.26
C ASN A 170 -5.33 -16.73 4.16
N THR A 171 -6.46 -16.05 4.01
CA THR A 171 -6.63 -14.96 3.04
C THR A 171 -5.89 -13.68 3.43
N LEU A 172 -5.39 -13.59 4.67
CA LEU A 172 -4.67 -12.42 5.20
C LEU A 172 -3.15 -12.51 5.01
N ARG A 173 -2.67 -13.55 4.32
CA ARG A 173 -1.25 -13.70 3.98
C ARG A 173 -0.76 -12.51 3.16
N GLY A 174 0.14 -11.73 3.76
CA GLY A 174 0.68 -10.51 3.15
C GLY A 174 -0.14 -9.24 3.40
N ASN A 175 -1.20 -9.32 4.21
CA ASN A 175 -1.95 -8.16 4.70
C ASN A 175 -1.60 -7.82 6.16
N VAL A 176 -1.36 -8.83 7.00
CA VAL A 176 -0.99 -8.65 8.41
C VAL A 176 -0.17 -9.82 8.93
N GLU A 177 0.87 -9.55 9.72
CA GLU A 177 1.64 -10.54 10.47
C GLU A 177 1.12 -10.64 11.92
N HIS A 178 1.41 -11.74 12.62
CA HIS A 178 0.97 -11.95 14.02
C HIS A 178 -0.52 -11.73 14.27
N PHE A 179 -1.34 -12.05 13.27
CA PHE A 179 -2.80 -12.11 13.37
C PHE A 179 -3.30 -12.76 14.67
N ILE A 180 -4.10 -12.01 15.42
CA ILE A 180 -4.83 -12.45 16.62
C ILE A 180 -6.35 -12.25 16.47
N GLY A 181 -6.79 -11.68 15.35
CA GLY A 181 -8.17 -11.26 15.15
C GLY A 181 -8.31 -9.94 14.40
N VAL A 182 -9.47 -9.30 14.51
CA VAL A 182 -9.84 -8.12 13.71
C VAL A 182 -10.32 -6.95 14.56
N ALA A 183 -10.16 -5.73 14.04
CA ALA A 183 -10.90 -4.57 14.51
C ALA A 183 -12.25 -4.50 13.79
N GLN A 184 -13.34 -4.27 14.53
CA GLN A 184 -14.68 -4.16 13.99
C GLN A 184 -15.09 -2.69 13.92
N VAL A 185 -15.20 -2.14 12.71
CA VAL A 185 -15.61 -0.74 12.47
C VAL A 185 -17.04 -0.73 11.91
N PRO A 186 -18.00 0.01 12.49
CA PRO A 186 -19.36 0.09 11.97
C PRO A 186 -19.40 0.60 10.53
N ILE A 187 -20.24 0.00 9.69
CA ILE A 187 -20.45 0.43 8.30
C ILE A 187 -21.89 0.94 8.16
N GLY A 188 -22.03 2.20 7.79
CA GLY A 188 -23.31 2.80 7.37
C GLY A 188 -23.39 2.93 5.85
N VAL A 189 -24.58 3.27 5.35
CA VAL A 189 -24.82 3.53 3.91
C VAL A 189 -25.36 4.95 3.75
N ALA A 190 -24.81 5.70 2.80
CA ALA A 190 -25.29 7.01 2.37
C ALA A 190 -25.66 7.01 0.88
N GLY A 191 -26.73 7.71 0.50
CA GLY A 191 -27.10 7.92 -0.90
C GLY A 191 -28.59 7.74 -1.21
N PRO A 192 -28.94 7.56 -2.50
CA PRO A 192 -28.01 7.47 -3.62
C PRO A 192 -27.25 8.78 -3.88
N VAL A 193 -26.04 8.68 -4.44
CA VAL A 193 -25.38 9.81 -5.11
C VAL A 193 -25.46 9.59 -6.62
N THR A 194 -25.97 10.58 -7.35
CA THR A 194 -26.05 10.55 -8.81
C THR A 194 -24.77 11.14 -9.39
N ILE A 195 -24.05 10.34 -10.18
CA ILE A 195 -22.76 10.71 -10.77
C ILE A 195 -22.86 10.64 -12.30
N ASP A 196 -22.41 11.71 -12.97
CA ASP A 196 -22.15 11.79 -14.41
C ASP A 196 -20.64 11.92 -14.64
N GLY A 197 -19.93 10.81 -14.47
CA GLY A 197 -18.49 10.71 -14.70
C GLY A 197 -18.15 10.04 -16.02
N GLU A 198 -16.87 9.97 -16.36
CA GLU A 198 -16.41 9.25 -17.55
C GLU A 198 -16.55 7.73 -17.35
N TYR A 199 -16.40 7.25 -16.11
CA TYR A 199 -16.40 5.83 -15.74
C TYR A 199 -17.53 5.45 -14.77
N ALA A 200 -17.95 6.36 -13.89
CA ALA A 200 -19.05 6.22 -12.95
C ALA A 200 -20.29 6.97 -13.47
N LYS A 201 -21.27 6.24 -14.00
CA LYS A 201 -22.52 6.80 -14.51
C LYS A 201 -23.72 6.19 -13.79
N GLY A 202 -24.56 7.04 -13.20
CA GLY A 202 -25.80 6.65 -12.52
C GLY A 202 -25.76 6.82 -11.01
N ASP A 203 -26.62 6.09 -10.32
CA ASP A 203 -26.83 6.19 -8.87
C ASP A 203 -26.03 5.16 -8.09
N PHE A 204 -25.40 5.59 -7.00
CA PHE A 204 -24.59 4.73 -6.13
C PHE A 204 -24.98 4.88 -4.66
N LEU A 205 -25.12 3.76 -3.95
CA LEU A 205 -25.20 3.73 -2.49
C LEU A 205 -23.81 3.49 -1.92
N ILE A 206 -23.39 4.34 -0.99
CA ILE A 206 -21.99 4.46 -0.58
C ILE A 206 -21.80 3.84 0.81
N PRO A 207 -21.02 2.76 0.94
CA PRO A 207 -20.63 2.23 2.24
C PRO A 207 -19.59 3.17 2.89
N LEU A 208 -19.82 3.52 4.15
CA LEU A 208 -18.96 4.39 4.95
C LEU A 208 -18.67 3.71 6.28
N ALA A 209 -17.42 3.28 6.47
CA ALA A 209 -16.97 2.66 7.72
C ALA A 209 -16.43 3.72 8.69
N THR A 210 -17.13 3.99 9.78
CA THR A 210 -16.75 5.06 10.71
C THR A 210 -17.28 4.83 12.12
N THR A 211 -16.60 5.42 13.10
CA THR A 211 -17.06 5.59 14.48
C THR A 211 -17.46 7.03 14.80
N GLU A 212 -17.30 7.96 13.85
CA GLU A 212 -17.69 9.36 14.00
C GLU A 212 -19.20 9.50 13.81
N GLY A 213 -19.90 9.90 14.88
CA GLY A 213 -21.33 10.21 14.85
C GLY A 213 -21.63 11.30 13.82
N THR A 214 -22.82 11.23 13.21
CA THR A 214 -23.30 12.18 12.17
C THR A 214 -22.60 12.18 10.81
N LEU A 215 -21.42 11.54 10.66
CA LEU A 215 -20.71 11.52 9.39
C LEU A 215 -21.60 10.98 8.26
N VAL A 216 -22.13 9.77 8.40
CA VAL A 216 -22.96 9.13 7.36
C VAL A 216 -24.19 9.98 7.03
N ALA A 217 -24.84 10.55 8.04
CA ALA A 217 -26.01 11.41 7.86
C ALA A 217 -25.66 12.72 7.12
N SER A 218 -24.53 13.33 7.43
CA SER A 218 -24.05 14.55 6.77
C SER A 218 -23.74 14.31 5.30
N TYR A 219 -23.00 13.25 4.98
CA TYR A 219 -22.71 12.87 3.60
C TYR A 219 -24.00 12.56 2.83
N ASN A 220 -24.93 11.81 3.43
CA ASN A 220 -26.24 11.52 2.83
C ASN A 220 -27.05 12.81 2.53
N ARG A 221 -27.01 13.80 3.43
CA ARG A 221 -27.67 15.11 3.22
C ARG A 221 -27.05 15.88 2.05
N GLY A 222 -25.72 15.86 1.93
CA GLY A 222 -25.01 16.45 0.80
C GLY A 222 -25.35 15.79 -0.53
N MET A 223 -25.39 14.46 -0.57
CA MET A 223 -25.79 13.69 -1.76
C MET A 223 -27.21 14.04 -2.21
N LYS A 224 -28.16 14.11 -1.27
CA LYS A 224 -29.54 14.54 -1.55
C LYS A 224 -29.58 15.93 -2.22
N LEU A 225 -28.87 16.91 -1.67
CA LEU A 225 -28.81 18.27 -2.21
C LEU A 225 -28.27 18.29 -3.64
N LEU A 226 -27.18 17.57 -3.89
CA LEU A 226 -26.52 17.52 -5.20
C LEU A 226 -27.40 16.83 -6.24
N ASN A 227 -28.05 15.71 -5.90
CA ASN A 227 -28.98 15.03 -6.79
C ASN A 227 -30.16 15.92 -7.21
N MET A 228 -30.70 16.72 -6.27
CA MET A 228 -31.77 17.68 -6.60
C MET A 228 -31.32 18.67 -7.68
N SER A 229 -30.02 18.95 -7.77
CA SER A 229 -29.42 19.87 -8.77
C SER A 229 -28.78 19.16 -9.96
N GLY A 230 -29.16 17.91 -10.23
CA GLY A 230 -28.71 17.15 -11.41
C GLY A 230 -27.53 16.21 -11.17
N GLY A 231 -27.08 16.05 -9.92
CA GLY A 231 -25.98 15.16 -9.56
C GLY A 231 -24.62 15.83 -9.66
N ILE A 232 -23.58 15.01 -9.76
CA ILE A 232 -22.18 15.44 -9.69
C ILE A 232 -21.45 14.98 -10.95
N LYS A 233 -20.75 15.89 -11.62
CA LYS A 233 -19.77 15.52 -12.65
C LYS A 233 -18.45 15.17 -12.00
N SER A 234 -17.82 14.10 -12.46
CA SER A 234 -16.55 13.63 -11.90
C SER A 234 -15.61 13.19 -13.01
N THR A 235 -14.32 13.53 -12.90
CA THR A 235 -13.36 13.33 -13.99
C THR A 235 -11.98 13.00 -13.42
N VAL A 236 -11.34 11.96 -13.95
CA VAL A 236 -9.96 11.60 -13.63
C VAL A 236 -9.04 12.25 -14.66
N VAL A 237 -8.35 13.33 -14.29
CA VAL A 237 -7.56 14.12 -15.24
C VAL A 237 -6.10 13.68 -15.32
N ASP A 238 -5.60 12.93 -14.33
CA ASP A 238 -4.25 12.37 -14.37
C ASP A 238 -4.13 11.14 -13.46
N ASP A 239 -3.14 10.30 -13.72
CA ASP A 239 -2.80 9.17 -12.85
C ASP A 239 -1.31 8.80 -12.95
N ALA A 240 -0.65 8.78 -11.80
CA ALA A 240 0.76 8.42 -11.70
C ALA A 240 1.09 7.96 -10.28
N MET A 241 1.71 6.80 -10.13
CA MET A 241 2.29 6.34 -8.87
C MET A 241 3.82 6.40 -8.94
N GLN A 242 4.46 6.83 -7.85
CA GLN A 242 5.89 7.14 -7.85
C GLN A 242 6.71 6.35 -6.85
N ARG A 243 7.99 6.20 -7.21
CA ARG A 243 9.12 5.96 -6.32
C ARG A 243 10.20 6.98 -6.64
N ALA A 244 10.89 7.51 -5.64
CA ALA A 244 11.91 8.52 -5.86
C ALA A 244 13.24 8.15 -5.20
N PRO A 245 14.14 7.50 -5.93
CA PRO A 245 15.52 7.35 -5.49
C PRO A 245 16.27 8.67 -5.44
N VAL A 246 17.37 8.66 -4.67
CA VAL A 246 18.38 9.70 -4.66
C VAL A 246 19.76 9.09 -4.92
N PHE A 247 20.54 9.76 -5.77
CA PHE A 247 21.92 9.43 -6.11
C PHE A 247 22.83 10.53 -5.60
N VAL A 248 23.94 10.16 -4.96
CA VAL A 248 24.89 11.06 -4.33
C VAL A 248 26.20 11.04 -5.10
N PHE A 249 26.75 12.22 -5.37
CA PHE A 249 27.97 12.42 -6.15
C PHE A 249 29.03 13.15 -5.31
N SER A 250 30.25 13.27 -5.85
CA SER A 250 31.33 14.04 -5.24
C SER A 250 31.01 15.53 -5.20
N ASP A 251 30.35 16.05 -6.25
CA ASP A 251 29.95 17.45 -6.37
C ASP A 251 28.65 17.64 -7.20
N ALA A 252 28.20 18.89 -7.30
CA ALA A 252 26.99 19.25 -8.03
C ALA A 252 27.11 19.07 -9.56
N ARG A 253 28.32 19.06 -10.13
CA ARG A 253 28.52 18.81 -11.56
C ARG A 253 28.29 17.35 -11.87
N GLY A 254 28.79 16.44 -11.02
CA GLY A 254 28.51 15.01 -11.13
C GLY A 254 27.00 14.71 -11.14
N ALA A 255 26.24 15.33 -10.24
CA ALA A 255 24.78 15.18 -10.19
C ALA A 255 24.08 15.72 -11.45
N ARG A 256 24.53 16.87 -11.98
CA ARG A 256 23.99 17.44 -13.22
C ARG A 256 24.29 16.56 -14.43
N ASP A 257 25.52 16.10 -14.57
CA ASP A 257 25.96 15.28 -15.71
C ASP A 257 25.27 13.92 -15.70
N PHE A 258 25.02 13.37 -14.51
CA PHE A 258 24.19 12.19 -14.32
C PHE A 258 22.76 12.38 -14.83
N VAL A 259 22.10 13.50 -14.52
CA VAL A 259 20.74 13.76 -15.02
C VAL A 259 20.71 13.88 -16.55
N ALA A 260 21.74 14.49 -17.16
CA ALA A 260 21.87 14.51 -18.62
C ALA A 260 21.95 13.09 -19.19
N TRP A 261 22.82 12.25 -18.62
CA TRP A 261 22.95 10.85 -19.00
C TRP A 261 21.66 10.04 -18.81
N VAL A 262 20.92 10.26 -17.72
CA VAL A 262 19.61 9.60 -17.48
C VAL A 262 18.62 9.96 -18.58
N ASN A 263 18.57 11.21 -19.02
CA ASN A 263 17.68 11.64 -20.10
C ASN A 263 18.07 11.01 -21.44
N GLU A 264 19.36 10.87 -21.73
CA GLU A 264 19.87 10.20 -22.94
C GLU A 264 19.56 8.69 -22.94
N ASN A 265 19.43 8.07 -21.77
CA ASN A 265 19.25 6.62 -21.60
C ASN A 265 17.83 6.24 -21.13
N ILE A 266 16.86 7.15 -21.20
CA ILE A 266 15.51 6.95 -20.64
C ILE A 266 14.81 5.71 -21.20
N ASP A 267 15.02 5.38 -22.47
CA ASP A 267 14.39 4.21 -23.10
C ASP A 267 14.92 2.89 -22.53
N LYS A 268 16.23 2.82 -22.28
CA LYS A 268 16.83 1.64 -21.65
C LYS A 268 16.43 1.52 -20.19
N ILE A 269 16.41 2.64 -19.45
CA ILE A 269 15.90 2.70 -18.08
C ILE A 269 14.44 2.23 -18.00
N ARG A 270 13.61 2.61 -18.99
CA ARG A 270 12.22 2.15 -19.12
C ARG A 270 12.14 0.65 -19.34
N GLU A 271 12.94 0.09 -20.24
CA GLU A 271 12.98 -1.35 -20.51
C GLU A 271 13.25 -2.15 -19.22
N GLU A 272 14.27 -1.75 -18.45
CA GLU A 272 14.65 -2.42 -17.20
C GLU A 272 13.59 -2.27 -16.11
N ALA A 273 12.94 -1.10 -16.01
CA ALA A 273 11.85 -0.89 -15.07
C ALA A 273 10.65 -1.81 -15.37
N GLU A 274 10.22 -1.84 -16.63
CA GLU A 274 9.03 -2.55 -17.08
C GLU A 274 9.25 -4.07 -17.18
N ALA A 275 10.49 -4.55 -17.25
CA ALA A 275 10.80 -5.98 -17.22
C ALA A 275 10.31 -6.67 -15.93
N THR A 276 10.10 -5.92 -14.86
CA THR A 276 9.64 -6.45 -13.56
C THR A 276 8.12 -6.64 -13.45
N SER A 277 7.34 -6.05 -14.36
CA SER A 277 5.87 -6.09 -14.29
C SER A 277 5.24 -5.84 -15.67
N SER A 278 4.28 -6.68 -16.04
CA SER A 278 3.44 -6.43 -17.23
C SER A 278 2.45 -5.28 -17.07
N ILE A 279 2.28 -4.75 -15.84
CA ILE A 279 1.29 -3.72 -15.51
C ILE A 279 1.94 -2.35 -15.32
N ALA A 280 3.10 -2.28 -14.66
CA ALA A 280 3.81 -1.01 -14.45
C ALA A 280 4.32 -0.46 -15.78
N LYS A 281 3.94 0.78 -16.11
CA LYS A 281 4.44 1.50 -17.29
C LYS A 281 5.10 2.80 -16.88
N LEU A 282 6.41 2.93 -17.13
CA LEU A 282 7.17 4.14 -16.79
C LEU A 282 6.84 5.23 -17.80
N THR A 283 6.16 6.28 -17.35
CA THR A 283 5.75 7.39 -18.20
C THR A 283 6.91 8.37 -18.39
N TYR A 284 7.45 8.89 -17.29
CA TYR A 284 8.56 9.84 -17.27
C TYR A 284 9.27 9.85 -15.92
N ILE A 285 10.45 10.48 -15.87
CA ILE A 285 11.22 10.71 -14.64
C ILE A 285 11.37 12.21 -14.45
N ASP A 286 10.86 12.75 -13.33
CA ASP A 286 11.22 14.12 -12.94
C ASP A 286 12.59 14.08 -12.24
N SER A 287 13.44 15.06 -12.54
CA SER A 287 14.76 15.19 -11.91
C SER A 287 14.83 16.47 -11.09
N PHE A 288 15.28 16.36 -9.85
CA PHE A 288 15.51 17.49 -8.96
C PHE A 288 16.94 17.44 -8.44
N LEU A 289 17.68 18.53 -8.62
CA LEU A 289 19.06 18.67 -8.18
C LEU A 289 19.11 19.56 -6.94
N SER A 290 19.85 19.12 -5.93
CA SER A 290 20.20 19.93 -4.77
C SER A 290 21.54 19.45 -4.25
N THR A 291 22.46 20.37 -3.94
CA THR A 291 23.84 20.04 -3.54
C THR A 291 24.49 19.06 -4.55
N LYS A 292 25.09 17.98 -4.07
CA LYS A 292 25.66 16.87 -4.83
C LYS A 292 24.69 15.70 -5.01
N PHE A 293 23.38 15.95 -4.91
CA PHE A 293 22.33 14.94 -4.96
C PHE A 293 21.47 15.11 -6.21
N ALA A 294 21.13 13.98 -6.85
CA ALA A 294 20.11 13.91 -7.88
C ALA A 294 18.94 13.05 -7.39
N PHE A 295 17.80 13.69 -7.17
CA PHE A 295 16.54 13.03 -6.86
C PHE A 295 15.81 12.73 -8.17
N LEU A 296 15.55 11.47 -8.43
CA LEU A 296 14.81 11.04 -9.63
C LEU A 296 13.46 10.51 -9.19
N ARG A 297 12.37 11.19 -9.55
CA ARG A 297 11.00 10.75 -9.25
C ARG A 297 10.46 9.99 -10.46
N PHE A 298 10.49 8.67 -10.38
CA PHE A 298 9.99 7.79 -11.44
C PHE A 298 8.46 7.74 -11.37
N ASN A 299 7.78 8.07 -12.46
CA ASN A 299 6.32 8.14 -12.55
C ASN A 299 5.78 6.97 -13.37
N TYR A 300 4.85 6.20 -12.81
CA TYR A 300 4.30 5.01 -13.45
C TYR A 300 2.77 5.02 -13.53
N ARG A 301 2.22 4.41 -14.58
CA ARG A 301 0.86 3.87 -14.56
C ARG A 301 0.86 2.47 -13.94
N THR A 302 -0.13 2.14 -13.14
CA THR A 302 -0.15 0.89 -12.33
C THR A 302 -1.42 0.05 -12.49
N GLY A 303 -2.22 0.34 -13.52
CA GLY A 303 -3.52 -0.29 -13.72
C GLY A 303 -4.44 -0.06 -12.51
N ASP A 304 -5.11 -1.12 -12.07
CA ASP A 304 -6.10 -1.06 -10.98
C ASP A 304 -5.53 -1.21 -9.56
N ALA A 305 -4.22 -1.42 -9.43
CA ALA A 305 -3.54 -1.45 -8.14
C ALA A 305 -3.11 -0.04 -7.73
N ALA A 306 -3.09 0.22 -6.41
CA ALA A 306 -2.48 1.44 -5.86
C ALA A 306 -1.01 1.56 -6.28
N GLY A 307 -0.30 0.42 -6.32
CA GLY A 307 0.93 0.28 -7.09
C GLY A 307 2.23 0.56 -6.36
N GLN A 308 2.23 0.96 -5.07
CA GLN A 308 3.46 1.33 -4.34
C GLN A 308 4.55 0.24 -4.37
N ASN A 309 4.16 -1.03 -4.12
CA ASN A 309 5.09 -2.16 -4.15
C ASN A 309 5.58 -2.47 -5.58
N MET A 310 4.70 -2.27 -6.56
CA MET A 310 5.00 -2.53 -7.96
C MET A 310 6.03 -1.53 -8.48
N VAL A 311 5.80 -0.23 -8.27
CA VAL A 311 6.73 0.83 -8.69
C VAL A 311 8.05 0.78 -7.92
N GLY A 312 8.03 0.35 -6.65
CA GLY A 312 9.23 0.13 -5.86
C GLY A 312 10.16 -0.91 -6.49
N ARG A 313 9.61 -2.06 -6.91
CA ARG A 313 10.38 -3.10 -7.60
C ARG A 313 10.87 -2.66 -8.99
N ALA A 314 10.00 -2.02 -9.77
CA ALA A 314 10.36 -1.51 -11.09
C ALA A 314 11.50 -0.49 -11.01
N THR A 315 11.41 0.45 -10.07
CA THR A 315 12.45 1.46 -9.87
C THR A 315 13.73 0.83 -9.36
N PHE A 316 13.66 -0.17 -8.49
CA PHE A 316 14.85 -0.88 -8.02
C PHE A 316 15.59 -1.59 -9.15
N ALA A 317 14.88 -2.26 -10.07
CA ALA A 317 15.51 -2.88 -11.24
C ALA A 317 16.18 -1.86 -12.16
N ALA A 318 15.47 -0.78 -12.48
CA ALA A 318 16.01 0.33 -13.26
C ALA A 318 17.25 0.97 -12.61
N CYS A 319 17.21 1.19 -11.29
CA CYS A 319 18.36 1.73 -10.56
C CYS A 319 19.53 0.75 -10.52
N GLY A 320 19.27 -0.56 -10.46
CA GLY A 320 20.32 -1.58 -10.58
C GLY A 320 21.07 -1.43 -11.90
N TRP A 321 20.35 -1.30 -13.02
CA TRP A 321 20.96 -1.04 -14.32
C TRP A 321 21.74 0.27 -14.36
N ILE A 322 21.19 1.36 -13.81
CA ILE A 322 21.87 2.67 -13.72
C ILE A 322 23.20 2.53 -12.97
N LEU A 323 23.20 1.86 -11.82
CA LEU A 323 24.39 1.66 -10.99
C LEU A 323 25.48 0.85 -11.71
N ASP A 324 25.08 -0.09 -12.59
CA ASP A 324 25.99 -0.91 -13.37
C ASP A 324 26.57 -0.17 -14.60
N HIS A 325 25.93 0.91 -15.06
CA HIS A 325 26.24 1.56 -16.36
C HIS A 325 26.65 3.05 -16.25
N TYR A 326 26.62 3.64 -15.06
CA TYR A 326 27.09 5.00 -14.81
C TYR A 326 28.15 5.06 -13.72
N GLU A 327 29.35 5.52 -14.07
CA GLU A 327 30.44 5.74 -13.11
C GLU A 327 30.31 7.08 -12.38
N GLY A 328 30.69 7.12 -11.09
CA GLY A 328 30.76 8.36 -10.30
C GLY A 328 29.65 8.55 -9.26
N ILE A 329 28.70 7.61 -9.16
CA ILE A 329 27.75 7.53 -8.04
C ILE A 329 28.51 7.08 -6.79
N GLU A 330 28.57 7.92 -5.76
CA GLU A 330 29.17 7.60 -4.46
C GLU A 330 28.22 6.83 -3.55
N ASN A 331 26.91 7.12 -3.63
CA ASN A 331 25.89 6.47 -2.80
C ASN A 331 24.49 6.54 -3.44
N PHE A 332 23.60 5.64 -3.03
CA PHE A 332 22.25 5.49 -3.56
C PHE A 332 21.25 5.07 -2.47
N TYR A 333 20.06 5.66 -2.52
CA TYR A 333 18.90 5.22 -1.73
C TYR A 333 17.67 5.14 -2.62
N LEU A 334 16.90 4.05 -2.52
CA LEU A 334 15.71 3.81 -3.35
C LEU A 334 14.54 4.77 -3.04
N GLU A 335 14.48 5.30 -1.82
CA GLU A 335 13.47 6.26 -1.38
C GLU A 335 14.15 7.43 -0.67
N SER A 336 13.75 8.64 -1.03
CA SER A 336 14.36 9.91 -0.63
C SER A 336 13.38 10.87 0.05
N ASN A 337 12.19 10.38 0.40
CA ASN A 337 10.99 11.14 0.75
C ASN A 337 10.39 11.99 -0.39
N PHE A 338 10.91 11.89 -1.62
CA PHE A 338 10.55 12.77 -2.74
C PHE A 338 9.48 12.18 -3.69
N ALA A 339 9.18 10.88 -3.58
CA ALA A 339 7.90 10.36 -4.10
C ALA A 339 6.75 11.00 -3.33
N THR A 340 7.07 11.19 -2.04
CA THR A 340 6.29 11.41 -0.84
C THR A 340 5.16 10.40 -0.68
N ASP A 341 5.48 9.28 -0.04
CA ASP A 341 4.52 8.25 0.38
C ASP A 341 4.13 8.41 1.84
N LYS A 342 2.83 8.44 2.13
CA LYS A 342 2.22 8.53 3.46
C LYS A 342 2.54 9.81 4.25
N LYS A 343 2.74 10.93 3.54
CA LYS A 343 3.02 12.26 4.08
C LYS A 343 2.37 13.32 3.19
N ALA A 344 1.83 14.38 3.79
CA ALA A 344 1.40 15.55 3.04
C ALA A 344 2.61 16.21 2.36
N SER A 345 2.48 16.61 1.10
CA SER A 345 3.53 17.35 0.38
C SER A 345 3.02 18.25 -0.72
N GLN A 346 3.74 19.36 -0.93
CA GLN A 346 3.50 20.27 -2.04
C GLN A 346 3.74 19.60 -3.40
N ILE A 347 4.70 18.67 -3.50
CA ILE A 347 4.98 18.00 -4.76
C ILE A 347 3.80 17.13 -5.21
N ASN A 348 3.10 16.45 -4.30
CA ASN A 348 1.92 15.65 -4.65
C ASN A 348 0.72 16.51 -5.08
N ILE A 349 0.63 17.77 -4.60
CA ILE A 349 -0.38 18.73 -5.06
C ILE A 349 -0.07 19.19 -6.49
N MET A 350 1.19 19.55 -6.75
CA MET A 350 1.65 20.08 -8.04
C MET A 350 1.83 19.01 -9.12
N ARG A 351 2.23 17.80 -8.72
CA ARG A 351 2.52 16.64 -9.55
C ARG A 351 1.78 15.44 -8.97
N THR A 352 0.68 15.07 -9.64
CA THR A 352 -0.23 13.99 -9.26
C THR A 352 0.46 12.78 -8.65
N ARG A 353 -0.08 12.25 -7.55
CA ARG A 353 0.30 10.95 -6.97
C ARG A 353 -0.93 10.09 -6.70
N GLY A 354 -1.00 8.91 -7.31
CA GLY A 354 -2.25 8.18 -7.45
C GLY A 354 -3.08 8.81 -8.57
N LYS A 355 -4.34 9.15 -8.30
CA LYS A 355 -5.30 9.72 -9.23
C LYS A 355 -5.50 11.20 -8.91
N ARG A 356 -5.57 12.04 -9.94
CA ARG A 356 -6.06 13.42 -9.81
C ARG A 356 -7.51 13.43 -10.26
N VAL A 357 -8.42 13.66 -9.33
CA VAL A 357 -9.88 13.62 -9.58
C VAL A 357 -10.48 14.99 -9.31
N ILE A 358 -11.35 15.44 -10.20
CA ILE A 358 -12.13 16.65 -10.05
C ILE A 358 -13.59 16.24 -9.98
N ALA A 359 -14.29 16.64 -8.92
CA ALA A 359 -15.73 16.52 -8.80
C ALA A 359 -16.35 17.91 -8.74
N GLU A 360 -17.41 18.15 -9.51
CA GLU A 360 -18.04 19.46 -9.64
C GLU A 360 -19.57 19.37 -9.78
N ALA A 361 -20.26 20.43 -9.35
CA ALA A 361 -21.70 20.57 -9.49
C ALA A 361 -22.12 22.04 -9.52
N THR A 362 -23.27 22.33 -10.12
CA THR A 362 -23.97 23.60 -9.94
C THR A 362 -25.22 23.36 -9.11
N ILE A 363 -25.29 23.97 -7.93
CA ILE A 363 -26.37 23.77 -6.97
C ILE A 363 -27.35 24.92 -7.07
N LYS A 364 -28.61 24.60 -7.35
CA LYS A 364 -29.65 25.62 -7.44
C LYS A 364 -29.87 26.30 -6.09
N ARG A 365 -30.01 27.61 -6.11
CA ARG A 365 -30.28 28.46 -4.95
C ARG A 365 -31.46 27.95 -4.12
N GLU A 366 -32.56 27.58 -4.80
CA GLU A 366 -33.78 27.07 -4.17
C GLU A 366 -33.56 25.77 -3.39
N HIS A 367 -32.65 24.91 -3.85
CA HIS A 367 -32.31 23.65 -3.17
C HIS A 367 -31.47 23.90 -1.92
N LEU A 368 -30.51 24.82 -1.98
CA LEU A 368 -29.73 25.24 -0.79
C LEU A 368 -30.62 25.85 0.28
N LEU A 369 -31.52 26.75 -0.09
CA LEU A 369 -32.44 27.38 0.87
C LEU A 369 -33.40 26.36 1.50
N SER A 370 -33.92 25.41 0.72
CA SER A 370 -34.91 24.43 1.21
C SER A 370 -34.29 23.29 2.03
N VAL A 371 -33.15 22.73 1.60
CA VAL A 371 -32.51 21.57 2.24
C VAL A 371 -31.56 21.98 3.35
N MET A 372 -30.77 23.03 3.09
CA MET A 372 -29.65 23.43 3.92
C MET A 372 -29.89 24.73 4.70
N ARG A 373 -30.95 25.48 4.37
CA ARG A 373 -31.32 26.76 5.01
C ARG A 373 -30.20 27.80 4.96
N VAL A 374 -29.50 27.84 3.84
CA VAL A 374 -28.34 28.73 3.62
C VAL A 374 -28.40 29.36 2.23
N ASP A 375 -27.98 30.62 2.12
CA ASP A 375 -27.86 31.32 0.85
C ASP A 375 -26.53 30.95 0.15
N PRO A 376 -26.51 30.67 -1.18
CA PRO A 376 -25.29 30.51 -1.96
C PRO A 376 -24.21 31.56 -1.68
N LYS A 377 -24.60 32.83 -1.51
CA LYS A 377 -23.67 33.94 -1.23
C LYS A 377 -22.91 33.76 0.08
N GLN A 378 -23.54 33.15 1.09
CA GLN A 378 -22.90 32.90 2.37
C GLN A 378 -21.83 31.82 2.23
N ILE A 379 -22.10 30.76 1.47
CA ILE A 379 -21.13 29.68 1.23
C ILE A 379 -19.93 30.21 0.44
N ASP A 380 -20.16 30.94 -0.65
CA ASP A 380 -19.06 31.55 -1.44
C ASP A 380 -18.21 32.51 -0.61
N TYR A 381 -18.85 33.39 0.15
CA TYR A 381 -18.13 34.31 1.03
C TYR A 381 -17.33 33.57 2.11
N HIS A 382 -17.93 32.54 2.73
CA HIS A 382 -17.24 31.70 3.69
C HIS A 382 -16.04 30.97 3.06
N GLY A 383 -16.16 30.47 1.84
CA GLY A 383 -15.05 29.87 1.10
C GLY A 383 -13.85 30.80 0.95
N ARG A 384 -14.08 32.09 0.63
CA ARG A 384 -13.01 33.10 0.56
C ARG A 384 -12.38 33.39 1.92
N VAL A 385 -13.18 33.46 2.99
CA VAL A 385 -12.68 33.62 4.36
C VAL A 385 -11.83 32.42 4.79
N ALA A 386 -12.34 31.21 4.56
CA ALA A 386 -11.65 29.96 4.86
C ALA A 386 -10.37 29.79 4.02
N GLY A 387 -10.35 30.30 2.79
CA GLY A 387 -9.15 30.33 1.94
C GLY A 387 -8.01 31.14 2.56
N VAL A 388 -8.30 32.31 3.14
CA VAL A 388 -7.30 33.09 3.90
C VAL A 388 -6.80 32.29 5.11
N GLY A 389 -7.72 31.66 5.87
CA GLY A 389 -7.35 30.81 7.00
C GLY A 389 -6.48 29.61 6.60
N SER A 390 -6.78 28.98 5.46
CA SER A 390 -6.04 27.85 4.92
C SER A 390 -4.62 28.25 4.53
N PHE A 391 -4.46 29.40 3.86
CA PHE A 391 -3.14 29.93 3.54
C PHE A 391 -2.31 30.22 4.79
N LEU A 392 -2.90 30.90 5.79
CA LEU A 392 -2.20 31.25 7.03
C LEU A 392 -1.78 30.03 7.86
N SER A 393 -2.59 28.97 7.84
CA SER A 393 -2.33 27.74 8.60
C SER A 393 -1.42 26.75 7.87
N GLY A 394 -1.20 26.92 6.57
CA GLY A 394 -0.35 26.03 5.77
C GLY A 394 -0.95 24.64 5.54
N VAL A 395 -2.28 24.51 5.59
CA VAL A 395 -2.96 23.24 5.31
C VAL A 395 -2.84 22.84 3.84
N ASN A 396 -2.83 21.53 3.56
CA ASN A 396 -2.82 20.96 2.22
C ASN A 396 -4.23 20.83 1.59
N ASN A 397 -5.26 21.24 2.32
CA ASN A 397 -6.65 21.15 1.94
C ASN A 397 -7.36 22.48 2.24
N THR A 398 -7.97 23.06 1.22
CA THR A 398 -8.74 24.32 1.31
C THR A 398 -10.23 24.09 1.52
N GLY A 399 -10.68 22.83 1.51
CA GLY A 399 -11.98 22.39 1.96
C GLY A 399 -12.03 22.21 3.48
N LEU A 400 -13.08 21.56 3.95
CA LEU A 400 -13.44 21.47 5.36
C LEU A 400 -13.14 20.08 5.95
N HIS A 401 -13.55 19.00 5.28
CA HIS A 401 -13.50 17.64 5.85
C HIS A 401 -13.53 16.49 4.83
N SER A 402 -13.13 16.69 3.58
CA SER A 402 -12.99 15.59 2.62
C SER A 402 -12.21 14.37 3.15
N PRO A 403 -11.20 14.51 4.06
CA PRO A 403 -10.55 13.35 4.66
C PRO A 403 -11.48 12.43 5.44
N ASN A 404 -12.58 12.93 6.02
CA ASN A 404 -13.54 12.11 6.78
C ASN A 404 -14.20 11.06 5.87
N GLY A 405 -14.77 11.50 4.74
CA GLY A 405 -15.43 10.62 3.78
C GLY A 405 -14.45 9.69 3.07
N ILE A 406 -13.27 10.22 2.70
CA ILE A 406 -12.20 9.43 2.08
C ILE A 406 -11.76 8.32 3.04
N THR A 407 -11.52 8.63 4.31
CA THR A 407 -11.13 7.63 5.33
C THR A 407 -12.22 6.58 5.52
N ALA A 408 -13.49 7.00 5.61
CA ALA A 408 -14.60 6.08 5.81
C ALA A 408 -14.78 5.12 4.62
N MET A 409 -14.62 5.63 3.39
CA MET A 409 -14.59 4.78 2.20
C MET A 409 -13.34 3.90 2.16
N PHE A 410 -12.17 4.39 2.56
CA PHE A 410 -10.91 3.64 2.54
C PHE A 410 -10.98 2.41 3.44
N ILE A 411 -11.49 2.57 4.66
CA ILE A 411 -11.71 1.46 5.60
C ILE A 411 -12.75 0.50 5.04
N ALA A 412 -13.87 1.01 4.52
CA ALA A 412 -14.95 0.18 3.99
C ALA A 412 -14.52 -0.64 2.76
N THR A 413 -13.57 -0.16 1.96
CA THR A 413 -13.21 -0.75 0.66
C THR A 413 -11.78 -1.30 0.61
N GLY A 414 -11.09 -1.39 1.75
CA GLY A 414 -9.78 -2.05 1.85
C GLY A 414 -8.64 -1.32 1.19
N GLN A 415 -8.71 0.01 1.18
CA GLN A 415 -7.61 0.88 0.75
C GLN A 415 -6.55 0.97 1.87
N ASP A 416 -5.35 1.43 1.54
CA ASP A 416 -4.35 1.76 2.55
C ASP A 416 -4.72 3.08 3.24
N VAL A 417 -5.30 2.97 4.43
CA VAL A 417 -5.79 4.12 5.21
C VAL A 417 -4.67 5.12 5.53
N ALA A 418 -3.40 4.70 5.60
CA ALA A 418 -2.29 5.64 5.80
C ALA A 418 -2.12 6.60 4.62
N ASN A 419 -2.60 6.25 3.42
CA ASN A 419 -2.60 7.16 2.26
C ASN A 419 -3.63 8.30 2.38
N VAL A 420 -4.46 8.33 3.41
CA VAL A 420 -5.25 9.54 3.74
C VAL A 420 -4.34 10.74 4.01
N SER A 421 -3.13 10.53 4.53
CA SER A 421 -2.13 11.61 4.67
C SER A 421 -1.80 12.34 3.36
N GLU A 422 -2.10 11.72 2.21
CA GLU A 422 -1.89 12.29 0.87
C GLU A 422 -3.21 12.58 0.17
N SER A 423 -4.16 11.63 0.25
CA SER A 423 -5.49 11.74 -0.35
C SER A 423 -6.35 12.80 0.33
N SER A 424 -5.94 13.27 1.51
CA SER A 424 -6.52 14.42 2.20
C SER A 424 -6.25 15.76 1.51
N ALA A 425 -5.28 15.84 0.59
CA ALA A 425 -5.05 17.07 -0.15
C ALA A 425 -6.30 17.44 -0.96
N GLY A 426 -6.70 18.72 -0.91
CA GLY A 426 -7.96 19.16 -1.50
C GLY A 426 -7.91 20.62 -1.94
N ILE A 427 -8.27 20.86 -3.19
CA ILE A 427 -8.39 22.21 -3.73
C ILE A 427 -9.88 22.46 -3.93
N MET A 428 -10.44 23.28 -3.05
CA MET A 428 -11.84 23.65 -3.03
C MET A 428 -12.03 24.96 -3.78
N TYR A 429 -13.03 25.00 -4.66
CA TYR A 429 -13.41 26.22 -5.36
C TYR A 429 -14.93 26.35 -5.40
N SER A 430 -15.41 27.58 -5.22
CA SER A 430 -16.81 27.95 -5.38
C SER A 430 -16.92 29.29 -6.08
N GLU A 431 -18.01 29.48 -6.82
CA GLU A 431 -18.40 30.78 -7.35
C GLU A 431 -19.92 30.88 -7.49
N LEU A 432 -20.41 32.11 -7.54
CA LEU A 432 -21.82 32.38 -7.81
C LEU A 432 -22.04 32.48 -9.31
N THR A 433 -23.07 31.79 -9.81
CA THR A 433 -23.52 31.99 -11.20
C THR A 433 -24.27 33.31 -11.34
N GLU A 434 -24.48 33.76 -12.58
CA GLU A 434 -25.30 34.95 -12.88
C GLU A 434 -26.75 34.81 -12.35
N ASP A 435 -27.28 33.59 -12.34
CA ASP A 435 -28.61 33.25 -11.82
C ASP A 435 -28.67 33.20 -10.27
N GLY A 436 -27.52 33.35 -9.60
CA GLY A 436 -27.40 33.30 -8.14
C GLY A 436 -27.36 31.89 -7.56
N ASP A 437 -27.10 30.88 -8.39
CA ASP A 437 -26.79 29.51 -8.00
C ASP A 437 -25.31 29.39 -7.55
N LEU A 438 -24.95 28.25 -6.98
CA LEU A 438 -23.58 27.98 -6.52
C LEU A 438 -22.90 26.95 -7.42
N TYR A 439 -21.89 27.36 -8.19
CA TYR A 439 -20.94 26.41 -8.74
C TYR A 439 -19.94 26.02 -7.67
N ILE A 440 -19.62 24.72 -7.59
CA ILE A 440 -18.71 24.18 -6.59
C ILE A 440 -17.89 23.04 -7.18
N SER A 441 -16.59 23.00 -6.86
CA SER A 441 -15.69 21.93 -7.30
C SER A 441 -14.66 21.57 -6.23
N LEU A 442 -14.35 20.27 -6.14
CA LEU A 442 -13.27 19.73 -5.34
C LEU A 442 -12.29 18.99 -6.25
N THR A 443 -11.03 19.44 -6.26
CA THR A 443 -9.94 18.69 -6.87
C THR A 443 -9.15 17.96 -5.79
N ILE A 444 -9.05 16.64 -5.90
CA ILE A 444 -8.15 15.80 -5.08
C ILE A 444 -6.93 15.49 -5.96
N PRO A 445 -5.77 16.13 -5.73
CA PRO A 445 -4.60 15.99 -6.61
C PRO A 445 -3.84 14.69 -6.42
N SER A 446 -4.02 14.04 -5.27
CA SER A 446 -3.23 12.88 -4.87
C SER A 446 -4.06 11.76 -4.24
N LEU A 447 -5.11 11.32 -4.94
CA LEU A 447 -6.00 10.26 -4.48
C LEU A 447 -5.39 8.87 -4.73
N ILE A 448 -5.00 8.16 -3.68
CA ILE A 448 -4.42 6.82 -3.82
C ILE A 448 -5.49 5.78 -3.54
N VAL A 449 -5.94 5.12 -4.60
CA VAL A 449 -6.97 4.09 -4.53
C VAL A 449 -6.62 2.89 -5.40
N ALA A 450 -7.17 1.74 -5.02
CA ALA A 450 -7.06 0.46 -5.70
C ALA A 450 -8.42 -0.22 -5.77
N THR A 451 -8.57 -1.07 -6.78
CA THR A 451 -9.69 -2.00 -6.91
C THR A 451 -9.20 -3.45 -7.03
N TYR A 452 -7.88 -3.63 -6.96
CA TYR A 452 -7.20 -4.91 -6.97
C TYR A 452 -5.91 -4.87 -6.12
N GLY A 453 -5.68 -5.90 -5.30
CA GLY A 453 -4.51 -6.06 -4.45
C GLY A 453 -4.61 -5.34 -3.10
N GLY A 454 -3.68 -5.63 -2.18
CA GLY A 454 -3.73 -5.08 -0.83
C GLY A 454 -4.96 -5.57 -0.07
N GLY A 455 -5.67 -4.66 0.60
CA GLY A 455 -6.86 -4.99 1.39
C GLY A 455 -8.15 -5.19 0.58
N THR A 456 -8.15 -4.87 -0.72
CA THR A 456 -9.38 -4.83 -1.54
C THR A 456 -10.05 -6.20 -1.74
N GLY A 457 -9.31 -7.29 -1.52
CA GLY A 457 -9.78 -8.67 -1.69
C GLY A 457 -10.26 -9.33 -0.41
N ILE A 458 -10.22 -8.64 0.73
CA ILE A 458 -10.52 -9.20 2.05
C ILE A 458 -12.00 -9.06 2.34
N GLY A 459 -12.65 -10.15 2.78
CA GLY A 459 -13.99 -10.19 3.41
C GLY A 459 -14.92 -9.01 3.07
N THR A 460 -15.22 -8.20 4.09
CA THR A 460 -16.16 -7.07 4.00
C THR A 460 -15.70 -5.98 3.03
N GLN A 461 -14.39 -5.78 2.88
CA GLN A 461 -13.82 -4.79 1.96
C GLN A 461 -14.11 -5.13 0.50
N ARG A 462 -13.97 -6.41 0.16
CA ARG A 462 -14.32 -6.93 -1.16
C ARG A 462 -15.81 -6.78 -1.43
N GLU A 463 -16.65 -7.16 -0.48
CA GLU A 463 -18.11 -7.02 -0.60
C GLU A 463 -18.50 -5.56 -0.87
N CYS A 464 -17.94 -4.60 -0.13
CA CYS A 464 -18.20 -3.18 -0.35
C CYS A 464 -17.80 -2.70 -1.75
N LEU A 465 -16.66 -3.16 -2.28
CA LEU A 465 -16.25 -2.86 -3.66
C LEU A 465 -17.15 -3.53 -4.70
N GLU A 466 -17.61 -4.76 -4.46
CA GLU A 466 -18.54 -5.47 -5.34
C GLU A 466 -19.91 -4.79 -5.36
N LEU A 467 -20.42 -4.32 -4.21
CA LEU A 467 -21.67 -3.56 -4.09
C LEU A 467 -21.60 -2.21 -4.84
N LEU A 468 -20.43 -1.57 -4.89
CA LEU A 468 -20.19 -0.40 -5.73
C LEU A 468 -19.97 -0.73 -7.22
N GLY A 469 -19.88 -2.01 -7.57
CA GLY A 469 -19.47 -2.47 -8.90
C GLY A 469 -18.08 -1.98 -9.29
N CYS A 470 -17.18 -1.94 -8.32
CA CYS A 470 -15.82 -1.41 -8.40
C CYS A 470 -14.73 -2.44 -8.08
N TYR A 471 -15.05 -3.70 -7.77
CA TYR A 471 -14.02 -4.72 -7.56
C TYR A 471 -13.41 -5.22 -8.88
N GLY A 472 -12.09 -5.38 -8.92
CA GLY A 472 -11.37 -6.03 -10.02
C GLY A 472 -10.77 -5.09 -11.07
N ARG A 473 -10.45 -5.63 -12.25
CA ARG A 473 -9.75 -4.92 -13.33
C ARG A 473 -10.66 -3.94 -14.07
N GLY A 474 -10.10 -2.82 -14.52
CA GLY A 474 -10.78 -1.76 -15.27
C GLY A 474 -11.77 -0.95 -14.43
N LYS A 475 -11.59 -0.91 -13.11
CA LYS A 475 -12.56 -0.32 -12.18
C LYS A 475 -12.01 0.83 -11.35
N VAL A 476 -10.68 1.03 -11.31
CA VAL A 476 -10.08 2.02 -10.41
C VAL A 476 -10.51 3.46 -10.72
N TYR A 477 -10.70 3.82 -11.99
CA TYR A 477 -11.15 5.18 -12.34
C TYR A 477 -12.61 5.41 -11.96
N LYS A 478 -13.49 4.42 -12.16
CA LYS A 478 -14.86 4.46 -11.64
C LYS A 478 -14.86 4.69 -10.13
N PHE A 479 -14.03 3.94 -9.41
CA PHE A 479 -13.93 4.10 -7.95
C PHE A 479 -13.38 5.47 -7.55
N ALA A 480 -12.37 5.98 -8.26
CA ALA A 480 -11.79 7.30 -8.03
C ALA A 480 -12.82 8.43 -8.23
N GLU A 481 -13.64 8.35 -9.30
CA GLU A 481 -14.72 9.29 -9.54
C GLU A 481 -15.79 9.26 -8.45
N ILE A 482 -16.15 8.07 -7.96
CA ILE A 482 -17.08 7.91 -6.83
C ILE A 482 -16.50 8.56 -5.58
N VAL A 483 -15.24 8.31 -5.23
CA VAL A 483 -14.60 8.93 -4.05
C VAL A 483 -14.60 10.46 -4.16
N GLY A 484 -14.26 11.02 -5.33
CA GLY A 484 -14.31 12.47 -5.56
C GLY A 484 -15.71 13.06 -5.36
N ALA A 485 -16.74 12.40 -5.91
CA ALA A 485 -18.13 12.82 -5.78
C ALA A 485 -18.63 12.75 -4.33
N VAL A 486 -18.30 11.67 -3.60
CA VAL A 486 -18.64 11.51 -2.18
C VAL A 486 -17.96 12.59 -1.34
N ALA A 487 -16.68 12.87 -1.59
CA ALA A 487 -15.95 13.93 -0.90
C ALA A 487 -16.62 15.31 -1.10
N LEU A 488 -16.99 15.67 -2.34
CA LEU A 488 -17.72 16.92 -2.63
C LEU A 488 -19.07 16.99 -1.90
N ALA A 489 -19.81 15.87 -1.84
CA ALA A 489 -21.06 15.79 -1.10
C ALA A 489 -20.87 16.07 0.41
N GLY A 490 -19.81 15.52 1.00
CA GLY A 490 -19.41 15.87 2.36
C GLY A 490 -19.15 17.37 2.50
N GLU A 491 -18.28 17.93 1.66
CA GLU A 491 -17.86 19.33 1.70
C GLU A 491 -19.05 20.29 1.74
N ILE A 492 -19.99 20.16 0.79
CA ILE A 492 -21.15 21.07 0.73
C ILE A 492 -22.05 20.96 1.96
N SER A 493 -22.23 19.75 2.50
CA SER A 493 -23.05 19.56 3.71
C SER A 493 -22.43 20.27 4.92
N LEU A 494 -21.11 20.14 5.12
CA LEU A 494 -20.44 20.81 6.24
C LEU A 494 -20.36 22.31 6.03
N ALA A 495 -20.03 22.77 4.81
CA ALA A 495 -19.99 24.19 4.46
C ALA A 495 -21.34 24.86 4.75
N SER A 496 -22.44 24.18 4.40
CA SER A 496 -23.79 24.64 4.68
C SER A 496 -24.07 24.75 6.18
N ALA A 497 -23.73 23.72 6.97
CA ALA A 497 -23.98 23.71 8.42
C ALA A 497 -23.22 24.81 9.17
N ILE A 498 -21.98 25.10 8.76
CA ILE A 498 -21.17 26.18 9.35
C ILE A 498 -21.75 27.54 8.93
N SER A 499 -22.06 27.70 7.65
CA SER A 499 -22.52 28.98 7.10
C SER A 499 -23.94 29.37 7.54
N SER A 500 -24.79 28.40 7.91
CA SER A 500 -26.11 28.64 8.50
C SER A 500 -26.08 28.86 10.02
N SER A 501 -24.92 28.70 10.68
CA SER A 501 -24.76 28.69 12.15
C SER A 501 -25.49 27.54 12.87
N ASP A 502 -25.95 26.51 12.16
CA ASP A 502 -26.61 25.32 12.73
C ASP A 502 -25.62 24.26 13.28
N TRP A 503 -24.31 24.52 13.19
CA TRP A 503 -23.27 23.53 13.50
C TRP A 503 -23.31 22.98 14.94
N VAL A 504 -23.63 23.83 15.93
CA VAL A 504 -23.58 23.46 17.36
C VAL A 504 -24.74 22.51 17.75
N SER A 505 -25.94 22.70 17.21
CA SER A 505 -27.13 21.93 17.61
C SER A 505 -27.10 20.47 17.10
N SER A 506 -26.56 20.24 15.91
CA SER A 506 -26.52 18.91 15.28
C SER A 506 -25.49 17.98 15.92
N HIS A 507 -24.32 18.50 16.30
CA HIS A 507 -23.30 17.73 17.04
C HIS A 507 -23.77 17.38 18.45
N GLU A 508 -24.48 18.28 19.13
CA GLU A 508 -25.00 18.00 20.47
C GLU A 508 -26.10 16.94 20.49
N GLN A 509 -26.97 16.88 19.47
CA GLN A 509 -28.12 15.96 19.43
C GLN A 509 -27.74 14.54 18.99
N TYR A 510 -26.79 14.40 18.07
CA TYR A 510 -26.48 13.10 17.43
C TYR A 510 -25.03 12.62 17.64
N GLY A 511 -24.12 13.49 18.10
CA GLY A 511 -22.70 13.16 18.34
C GLY A 511 -22.38 12.76 19.80
N ARG A 512 -23.34 12.88 20.72
CA ARG A 512 -23.16 12.46 22.12
C ARG A 512 -23.47 10.97 22.28
N ASN A 513 -22.45 10.13 22.13
CA ASN A 513 -22.41 8.83 22.80
C ASN A 513 -21.90 9.08 24.23
N ARG A 514 -22.81 9.23 25.20
CA ARG A 514 -22.45 9.24 26.63
C ARG A 514 -22.17 7.82 27.12
#